data_AF-A0A8J3J648-F1
#
_entry.id   AF-A0A8J3J648-F1
#
_cell.length_a   1.000
_cell.length_b   1.000
_cell.length_c   1.000
_cell.angle_alpha   90.00
_cell.angle_beta   90.00
_cell.angle_gamma   90.00
#
_symmetry.space_group_name_H-M   'P 1'
#
loop_
_entity.id
_entity.type
_entity.pdbx_description
1 polymer ?
#
loop_
_entity_poly.entity_id
_entity_poly.type
_entity_poly.pdbx_seq_one_letter_code
_entity_poly.pdbx_strand_id
1 'polypeptide(L)'
;MPDNLVLVTGATGQQGGATARHLLAAGWPVRALVRDPTSPAATALAAAGAELAPGDMTDRASLDRAVTGAYGVFSVQPADAPPHHEPREVDMGRAVADAAAAAGVRHLVYASVGGAERDTGISHWTTKWQIEEHIRALGLPYTVLRPVMFMENHASRSTYGVFGDTALVRMIPPDSTVQLIAADDIGAFAALAFTRPDEYLGIELEIAGDELTGARLTAALRTALGRDFRTDPIPTPVRVGAGTSFGGWQADIPALRRRYPGLMTLDTWLERGGRDQLRAIRP
;
A
#
# COMPACT_ATOMS: atom_id res chain seq x y z
N MET A 1 -26.79 -11.20 7.70
CA MET A 1 -25.66 -10.29 7.41
C MET A 1 -25.01 -10.82 6.16
N PRO A 2 -24.58 -9.99 5.19
CA PRO A 2 -23.84 -10.53 4.07
C PRO A 2 -22.56 -11.17 4.62
N ASP A 3 -22.36 -12.46 4.34
CA ASP A 3 -21.28 -13.32 4.88
C ASP A 3 -19.86 -12.86 4.49
N ASN A 4 -19.73 -11.69 3.85
CA ASN A 4 -18.54 -11.22 3.18
C ASN A 4 -18.22 -9.74 3.48
N LEU A 5 -18.73 -9.16 4.57
CA LEU A 5 -18.39 -7.79 4.98
C LEU A 5 -16.89 -7.63 5.26
N VAL A 6 -16.22 -6.68 4.62
CA VAL A 6 -14.81 -6.36 4.90
C VAL A 6 -14.68 -5.00 5.56
N LEU A 7 -14.05 -4.96 6.74
CA LEU A 7 -13.58 -3.72 7.34
C LEU A 7 -12.28 -3.30 6.66
N VAL A 8 -12.22 -2.08 6.15
CA VAL A 8 -11.03 -1.52 5.50
C VAL A 8 -10.47 -0.41 6.38
N THR A 9 -9.27 -0.60 6.92
CA THR A 9 -8.54 0.47 7.60
C THR A 9 -7.81 1.36 6.59
N GLY A 10 -7.49 2.60 6.98
CA GLY A 10 -6.83 3.55 6.07
C GLY A 10 -7.64 3.84 4.80
N ALA A 11 -8.97 3.70 4.86
CA ALA A 11 -9.85 3.71 3.69
C ALA A 11 -9.83 5.03 2.91
N THR A 12 -9.50 6.15 3.56
CA THR A 12 -9.35 7.46 2.90
C THR A 12 -7.95 7.69 2.32
N GLY A 13 -7.01 6.76 2.51
CA GLY A 13 -5.67 6.77 1.95
C GLY A 13 -5.57 6.04 0.61
N GLN A 14 -4.35 5.99 0.06
CA GLN A 14 -4.10 5.41 -1.27
C GLN A 14 -4.43 3.91 -1.32
N GLN A 15 -3.85 3.13 -0.40
CA GLN A 15 -4.03 1.67 -0.36
C GLN A 15 -5.44 1.28 0.07
N GLY A 16 -5.89 1.75 1.23
CA GLY A 16 -7.23 1.41 1.74
C GLY A 16 -8.35 1.90 0.82
N GLY A 17 -8.21 3.08 0.21
CA GLY A 17 -9.19 3.58 -0.75
C GLY A 17 -9.24 2.73 -2.02
N ALA A 18 -8.10 2.27 -2.54
CA ALA A 18 -8.07 1.33 -3.64
C ALA A 18 -8.73 0.00 -3.27
N THR A 19 -8.39 -0.57 -2.11
CA THR A 19 -9.01 -1.81 -1.61
C THR A 19 -10.52 -1.68 -1.50
N ALA A 20 -11.02 -0.58 -0.90
CA ALA A 20 -12.45 -0.33 -0.78
C ALA A 20 -13.15 -0.26 -2.14
N ARG A 21 -12.57 0.45 -3.12
CA ARG A 21 -13.14 0.54 -4.48
C ARG A 21 -13.18 -0.81 -5.19
N HIS A 22 -12.10 -1.59 -5.13
CA HIS A 22 -12.04 -2.91 -5.77
C HIS A 22 -13.01 -3.90 -5.12
N LEU A 23 -13.16 -3.88 -3.79
CA LEU A 23 -14.14 -4.71 -3.09
C LEU A 23 -15.59 -4.33 -3.44
N LEU A 24 -15.92 -3.03 -3.43
CA LEU A 24 -17.25 -2.55 -3.83
C LEU A 24 -17.56 -2.94 -5.29
N ALA A 25 -16.59 -2.79 -6.20
CA ALA A 25 -16.73 -3.21 -7.60
C ALA A 25 -16.92 -4.73 -7.76
N ALA A 26 -16.35 -5.53 -6.85
CA ALA A 26 -16.55 -6.97 -6.79
C ALA A 26 -17.87 -7.39 -6.09
N GLY A 27 -18.70 -6.43 -5.66
CA GLY A 27 -19.96 -6.69 -4.96
C GLY A 27 -19.80 -7.09 -3.49
N TRP A 28 -18.63 -6.84 -2.90
CA TRP A 28 -18.38 -7.10 -1.48
C TRP A 28 -18.80 -5.87 -0.65
N PRO A 29 -19.57 -6.05 0.44
CA PRO A 29 -19.88 -4.96 1.34
C PRO A 29 -18.61 -4.50 2.03
N VAL A 30 -18.40 -3.18 2.04
CA VAL A 30 -17.24 -2.54 2.66
C VAL A 30 -17.70 -1.68 3.82
N ARG A 31 -17.02 -1.84 4.95
CA ARG A 31 -17.04 -0.87 6.05
C ARG A 31 -15.71 -0.14 6.09
N ALA A 32 -15.72 1.17 5.95
CA ALA A 32 -14.54 2.01 5.95
C ALA A 32 -14.29 2.59 7.36
N LEU A 33 -13.18 2.24 7.99
CA LEU A 33 -12.74 2.88 9.23
C LEU A 33 -12.24 4.30 8.91
N VAL A 34 -12.91 5.31 9.45
CA VAL A 34 -12.60 6.72 9.19
C VAL A 34 -12.54 7.53 10.49
N ARG A 35 -11.57 8.43 10.61
CA ARG A 35 -11.50 9.35 11.77
C ARG A 35 -12.50 10.49 11.66
N ASP A 36 -12.65 11.02 10.45
CA ASP A 36 -13.61 12.08 10.12
C ASP A 36 -14.55 11.59 9.00
N PRO A 37 -15.81 11.24 9.33
CA PRO A 37 -16.79 10.78 8.36
C PRO A 37 -17.28 11.88 7.41
N THR A 38 -16.97 13.15 7.70
CA THR A 38 -17.37 14.31 6.88
C THR A 38 -16.32 14.71 5.85
N SER A 39 -15.11 14.13 5.94
CA SER A 39 -14.03 14.41 4.99
C SER A 39 -14.43 14.05 3.54
N PRO A 40 -13.94 14.78 2.51
CA PRO A 40 -14.29 14.51 1.11
C PRO A 40 -14.03 13.06 0.66
N ALA A 41 -12.98 12.43 1.18
CA ALA A 41 -12.67 11.03 0.86
C ALA A 41 -13.66 10.06 1.53
N ALA A 42 -14.06 10.32 2.77
CA ALA A 42 -15.06 9.50 3.46
C ALA A 42 -16.44 9.63 2.81
N THR A 43 -16.85 10.84 2.45
CA THR A 43 -18.14 11.07 1.77
C THR A 43 -18.17 10.44 0.38
N ALA A 44 -17.05 10.45 -0.35
CA ALA A 44 -16.91 9.74 -1.62
C ALA A 44 -17.04 8.21 -1.47
N LEU A 45 -16.46 7.62 -0.41
CA LEU A 45 -16.62 6.20 -0.11
C LEU A 45 -18.07 5.84 0.23
N ALA A 46 -18.74 6.66 1.03
CA ALA A 46 -20.16 6.47 1.34
C ALA A 46 -21.03 6.55 0.09
N ALA A 47 -20.77 7.52 -0.79
CA ALA A 47 -21.46 7.65 -2.08
C ALA A 47 -21.22 6.45 -3.02
N ALA A 48 -20.06 5.79 -2.90
CA ALA A 48 -19.74 4.56 -3.61
C ALA A 48 -20.36 3.29 -2.99
N GLY A 49 -21.05 3.41 -1.84
CA GLY A 49 -21.75 2.30 -1.18
C GLY A 49 -21.03 1.70 0.03
N ALA A 50 -19.93 2.29 0.51
CA ALA A 50 -19.30 1.85 1.76
C ALA A 50 -20.09 2.32 2.99
N GLU A 51 -20.18 1.46 4.00
CA GLU A 51 -20.59 1.85 5.35
C GLU A 51 -19.44 2.62 6.02
N LEU A 52 -19.67 3.80 6.58
CA LEU A 52 -18.65 4.52 7.34
C LEU A 52 -18.68 4.08 8.80
N ALA A 53 -17.52 3.68 9.33
CA ALA A 53 -17.32 3.39 10.74
C ALA A 53 -16.38 4.44 11.36
N PRO A 54 -16.91 5.42 12.10
CA PRO A 54 -16.10 6.37 12.84
C PRO A 54 -15.21 5.64 13.88
N GLY A 55 -13.90 5.83 13.79
CA GLY A 55 -12.96 5.20 14.72
C GLY A 55 -11.49 5.54 14.46
N ASP A 56 -10.65 5.12 15.39
CA ASP A 56 -9.20 5.34 15.36
C ASP A 56 -8.47 4.03 15.72
N MET A 57 -7.37 3.74 15.04
CA MET A 57 -6.58 2.53 15.32
C MET A 57 -5.89 2.58 16.68
N THR A 58 -5.82 3.74 17.33
CA THR A 58 -5.35 3.87 18.71
C THR A 58 -6.46 3.73 19.76
N ASP A 59 -7.74 3.64 19.35
CA ASP A 59 -8.88 3.41 20.24
C ASP A 59 -9.44 1.99 20.04
N ARG A 60 -9.08 1.09 20.96
CA ARG A 60 -9.50 -0.31 20.95
C ARG A 60 -11.03 -0.46 20.91
N ALA A 61 -11.77 0.35 21.66
CA ALA A 61 -13.23 0.23 21.69
C ALA A 61 -13.84 0.62 20.34
N SER A 62 -13.23 1.55 19.61
CA SER A 62 -13.66 1.88 18.25
C SER A 62 -13.39 0.75 17.26
N LEU A 63 -12.23 0.08 17.38
CA LEU A 63 -11.88 -1.07 16.55
C LEU A 63 -12.84 -2.25 16.77
N ASP A 64 -13.15 -2.57 18.03
CA ASP A 64 -14.08 -3.66 18.38
C ASP A 64 -15.49 -3.40 17.80
N ARG A 65 -15.97 -2.16 17.85
CA ARG A 65 -17.23 -1.77 17.20
C ARG A 65 -17.14 -1.91 15.68
N ALA A 66 -16.05 -1.41 15.08
CA ALA A 66 -15.88 -1.40 13.63
C ALA A 66 -15.79 -2.82 13.05
N VAL A 67 -15.13 -3.76 13.73
CA VAL A 67 -14.93 -5.13 13.25
C VAL A 67 -16.15 -6.04 13.47
N THR A 68 -17.14 -5.61 14.26
CA THR A 68 -18.32 -6.42 14.59
C THR A 68 -19.05 -6.90 13.32
N GLY A 69 -19.14 -8.22 13.17
CA GLY A 69 -19.82 -8.87 12.04
C GLY A 69 -19.03 -8.89 10.73
N ALA A 70 -17.76 -8.47 10.73
CA ALA A 70 -16.91 -8.53 9.54
C ALA A 70 -16.48 -9.97 9.23
N TYR A 71 -16.55 -10.35 7.94
CA TYR A 71 -15.88 -11.51 7.40
C TYR A 71 -14.36 -11.35 7.48
N GLY A 72 -13.86 -10.18 7.11
CA GLY A 72 -12.44 -9.93 7.02
C GLY A 72 -12.05 -8.48 7.28
N VAL A 73 -10.75 -8.25 7.42
CA VAL A 73 -10.18 -6.94 7.70
C VAL A 73 -9.02 -6.69 6.75
N PHE A 74 -9.04 -5.58 6.01
CA PHE A 74 -7.85 -5.04 5.36
C PHE A 74 -7.15 -4.09 6.33
N SER A 75 -5.92 -4.43 6.72
CA SER A 75 -5.13 -3.69 7.69
C SER A 75 -3.96 -2.98 7.01
N VAL A 76 -3.96 -1.66 7.11
CA VAL A 76 -2.85 -0.77 6.73
C VAL A 76 -2.74 0.37 7.74
N GLN A 77 -1.51 0.70 8.15
CA GLN A 77 -1.23 1.81 9.06
C GLN A 77 -0.77 3.05 8.26
N PRO A 78 -1.00 4.27 8.76
CA PRO A 78 -0.45 5.47 8.15
C PRO A 78 1.08 5.45 8.18
N ALA A 79 1.69 5.91 7.08
CA ALA A 79 3.12 6.18 7.03
C ALA A 79 3.41 7.54 7.69
N ASP A 80 3.48 7.57 9.02
CA ASP A 80 3.91 8.76 9.76
C ASP A 80 5.42 9.02 9.50
N ALA A 81 5.83 10.29 9.37
CA ALA A 81 7.26 10.60 9.25
C ALA A 81 7.96 10.42 10.62
N PRO A 82 9.23 9.97 10.65
CA PRO A 82 10.05 10.03 11.86
C PRO A 82 10.05 11.45 12.46
N PRO A 83 10.05 11.59 13.80
CA PRO A 83 10.24 10.53 14.81
C PRO A 83 8.94 9.86 15.28
N HIS A 84 7.77 10.22 14.74
CA HIS A 84 6.47 9.79 15.26
C HIS A 84 6.01 8.40 14.78
N HIS A 85 6.80 7.77 13.91
CA HIS A 85 6.48 6.49 13.27
C HIS A 85 6.55 5.30 14.26
N GLU A 86 7.50 5.34 15.19
CA GLU A 86 7.76 4.26 16.15
C GLU A 86 7.60 4.76 17.59
N PRO A 87 6.95 3.99 18.50
CA PRO A 87 6.38 2.64 18.33
C PRO A 87 4.95 2.63 17.74
N ARG A 88 4.41 3.80 17.39
CA ARG A 88 2.98 3.99 17.09
C ARG A 88 2.44 3.08 15.99
N GLU A 89 3.19 2.85 14.91
CA GLU A 89 2.74 1.98 13.82
C GLU A 89 2.52 0.54 14.30
N VAL A 90 3.46 0.01 15.09
CA VAL A 90 3.39 -1.35 15.64
C VAL A 90 2.18 -1.49 16.55
N ASP A 91 1.94 -0.51 17.42
CA ASP A 91 0.80 -0.50 18.33
C ASP A 91 -0.54 -0.49 17.58
N MET A 92 -0.67 0.35 16.53
CA MET A 92 -1.86 0.37 15.68
C MET A 92 -2.06 -0.95 14.93
N GLY A 93 -0.99 -1.52 14.37
CA GLY A 93 -1.06 -2.79 13.64
C GLY A 93 -1.49 -3.95 14.53
N ARG A 94 -0.91 -4.04 15.73
CA ARG A 94 -1.29 -5.02 16.75
C ARG A 94 -2.73 -4.82 17.22
N ALA A 95 -3.14 -3.59 17.50
CA ALA A 95 -4.50 -3.30 17.93
C ALA A 95 -5.56 -3.75 16.90
N VAL A 96 -5.30 -3.52 15.60
CA VAL A 96 -6.17 -4.00 14.52
C VAL A 96 -6.20 -5.52 14.46
N ALA A 97 -5.04 -6.18 14.56
CA ALA A 97 -4.95 -7.64 14.55
C ALA A 97 -5.64 -8.27 15.78
N ASP A 98 -5.50 -7.68 16.96
CA ASP A 98 -6.14 -8.15 18.20
C ASP A 98 -7.66 -7.99 18.16
N ALA A 99 -8.16 -6.88 17.60
CA ALA A 99 -9.59 -6.69 17.38
C ALA A 99 -10.15 -7.72 16.38
N ALA A 100 -9.41 -7.96 15.29
CA ALA A 100 -9.74 -8.99 14.31
C ALA A 100 -9.81 -10.40 14.92
N ALA A 101 -8.81 -10.77 15.73
CA ALA A 101 -8.76 -12.05 16.43
C ALA A 101 -9.91 -12.20 17.43
N ALA A 102 -10.16 -11.18 18.26
CA ALA A 102 -11.24 -11.20 19.25
C ALA A 102 -12.62 -11.34 18.61
N ALA A 103 -12.81 -10.75 17.42
CA ALA A 103 -14.06 -10.86 16.66
C ALA A 103 -14.20 -12.15 15.86
N GLY A 104 -13.15 -12.99 15.79
CA GLY A 104 -13.15 -14.24 15.03
C GLY A 104 -13.27 -14.02 13.52
N VAL A 105 -12.62 -12.98 12.97
CA VAL A 105 -12.66 -12.74 11.52
C VAL A 105 -12.08 -13.93 10.77
N ARG A 106 -12.65 -14.22 9.59
CA ARG A 106 -12.26 -15.36 8.75
C ARG A 106 -11.04 -15.08 7.89
N HIS A 107 -10.68 -13.81 7.69
CA HIS A 107 -9.52 -13.43 6.88
C HIS A 107 -8.98 -12.03 7.23
N LEU A 108 -7.71 -11.92 7.63
CA LEU A 108 -6.99 -10.65 7.74
C LEU A 108 -6.04 -10.47 6.54
N VAL A 109 -6.22 -9.43 5.74
CA VAL A 109 -5.26 -9.04 4.69
C VAL A 109 -4.43 -7.87 5.21
N TYR A 110 -3.13 -8.08 5.38
CA TYR A 110 -2.21 -7.07 5.91
C TYR A 110 -1.32 -6.46 4.82
N ALA A 111 -1.29 -5.13 4.73
CA ALA A 111 -0.39 -4.39 3.86
C ALA A 111 0.93 -4.06 4.59
N SER A 112 1.94 -4.90 4.34
CA SER A 112 3.30 -4.77 4.84
C SER A 112 4.18 -4.00 3.83
N VAL A 113 5.41 -4.46 3.58
CA VAL A 113 6.38 -3.93 2.62
C VAL A 113 7.28 -5.03 2.09
N GLY A 114 7.68 -4.94 0.82
CA GLY A 114 8.66 -5.85 0.23
C GLY A 114 9.93 -5.92 1.06
N GLY A 115 10.34 -7.12 1.46
CA GLY A 115 11.56 -7.36 2.23
C GLY A 115 11.49 -7.15 3.73
N ALA A 116 10.29 -6.96 4.30
CA ALA A 116 10.09 -6.94 5.74
C ALA A 116 10.75 -8.15 6.44
N GLU A 117 10.70 -9.33 5.82
CA GLU A 117 11.24 -10.58 6.38
C GLU A 117 12.76 -10.75 6.27
N ARG A 118 13.48 -9.78 5.67
CA ARG A 118 14.88 -9.93 5.25
C ARG A 118 15.89 -9.18 6.11
N ASP A 119 15.50 -8.78 7.33
CA ASP A 119 16.34 -8.05 8.30
C ASP A 119 17.19 -6.94 7.66
N THR A 120 16.50 -5.97 7.09
CA THR A 120 17.12 -4.97 6.20
C THR A 120 17.79 -3.83 6.95
N GLY A 121 17.63 -3.77 8.28
CA GLY A 121 18.02 -2.65 9.12
C GLY A 121 17.19 -1.37 8.92
N ILE A 122 16.15 -1.42 8.08
CA ILE A 122 15.28 -0.27 7.80
C ILE A 122 14.17 -0.24 8.83
N SER A 123 14.19 0.77 9.70
CA SER A 123 13.26 0.94 10.84
C SER A 123 11.78 0.66 10.48
N HIS A 124 11.26 1.34 9.45
CA HIS A 124 9.86 1.18 9.02
C HIS A 124 9.52 -0.16 8.33
N TRP A 125 10.52 -1.00 8.01
CA TRP A 125 10.29 -2.37 7.53
C TRP A 125 10.26 -3.33 8.72
N THR A 126 11.12 -3.07 9.71
CA THR A 126 11.15 -3.79 10.98
C THR A 126 9.81 -3.68 11.71
N THR A 127 9.19 -2.50 11.74
CA THR A 127 7.85 -2.33 12.33
C THR A 127 6.80 -3.22 11.67
N LYS A 128 6.79 -3.27 10.34
CA LYS A 128 5.86 -4.10 9.57
C LYS A 128 6.11 -5.58 9.79
N TRP A 129 7.38 -5.99 9.85
CA TRP A 129 7.75 -7.36 10.21
C TRP A 129 7.23 -7.74 11.61
N GLN A 130 7.37 -6.85 12.60
CA GLN A 130 6.85 -7.09 13.95
C GLN A 130 5.32 -7.25 13.97
N ILE A 131 4.60 -6.55 13.09
CA ILE A 131 3.14 -6.71 12.94
C ILE A 131 2.83 -8.05 12.27
N GLU A 132 3.57 -8.47 11.24
CA GLU A 132 3.42 -9.80 10.62
C GLU A 132 3.65 -10.93 11.63
N GLU A 133 4.69 -10.82 12.47
CA GLU A 133 4.97 -11.78 13.53
C GLU A 133 3.83 -11.88 14.54
N HIS A 134 3.25 -10.74 14.92
CA HIS A 134 2.09 -10.69 15.82
C HIS A 134 0.86 -11.35 15.20
N ILE A 135 0.55 -11.06 13.94
CA ILE A 135 -0.56 -11.69 13.21
C ILE A 135 -0.39 -13.22 13.18
N ARG A 136 0.82 -13.71 12.91
CA ARG A 136 1.13 -15.14 12.95
C ARG A 136 0.94 -15.74 14.35
N ALA A 137 1.38 -15.04 15.39
CA ALA A 137 1.26 -15.49 16.77
C ALA A 137 -0.20 -15.59 17.25
N LEU A 138 -1.10 -14.77 16.71
CA LEU A 138 -2.54 -14.82 17.01
C LEU A 138 -3.26 -16.02 16.37
N GLY A 139 -2.65 -16.71 15.41
CA GLY A 139 -3.28 -17.82 14.70
C GLY A 139 -4.46 -17.39 13.80
N LEU A 140 -4.52 -16.12 13.42
CA LEU A 140 -5.52 -15.59 12.48
C LEU A 140 -5.33 -16.22 11.09
N PRO A 141 -6.40 -16.51 10.34
CA PRO A 141 -6.27 -16.76 8.90
C PRO A 141 -5.88 -15.45 8.22
N TYR A 142 -4.73 -15.39 7.55
CA TYR A 142 -4.20 -14.15 7.00
C TYR A 142 -3.69 -14.28 5.56
N THR A 143 -3.51 -13.13 4.91
CA THR A 143 -2.65 -12.92 3.74
C THR A 143 -1.79 -11.69 4.01
N VAL A 144 -0.50 -11.75 3.70
CA VAL A 144 0.37 -10.57 3.74
C VAL A 144 0.66 -10.11 2.31
N LEU A 145 0.39 -8.84 2.03
CA LEU A 145 0.81 -8.16 0.81
C LEU A 145 2.00 -7.27 1.15
N ARG A 146 3.12 -7.46 0.45
CA ARG A 146 4.39 -6.76 0.65
C ARG A 146 4.67 -5.90 -0.59
N PRO A 147 4.03 -4.73 -0.71
CA PRO A 147 4.24 -3.86 -1.86
C PRO A 147 5.64 -3.27 -1.89
N VAL A 148 6.13 -3.07 -3.12
CA VAL A 148 7.42 -2.40 -3.41
C VAL A 148 7.24 -0.87 -3.48
N MET A 149 8.15 -0.13 -4.11
CA MET A 149 8.00 1.33 -4.27
C MET A 149 6.73 1.71 -5.04
N PHE A 150 5.96 2.66 -4.51
CA PHE A 150 4.74 3.11 -5.18
C PHE A 150 5.08 4.04 -6.33
N MET A 151 4.41 3.88 -7.46
CA MET A 151 4.53 4.79 -8.61
C MET A 151 4.11 6.22 -8.21
N GLU A 152 3.12 6.34 -7.33
CA GLU A 152 2.61 7.59 -6.77
C GLU A 152 3.66 8.36 -5.95
N ASN A 153 4.73 7.72 -5.47
CA ASN A 153 5.78 8.41 -4.71
C ASN A 153 6.50 9.49 -5.56
N HIS A 154 6.53 9.33 -6.89
CA HIS A 154 7.03 10.34 -7.82
C HIS A 154 6.07 11.52 -8.02
N ALA A 155 4.81 11.35 -7.63
CA ALA A 155 3.79 12.39 -7.59
C ALA A 155 3.64 13.05 -6.19
N SER A 156 4.52 12.72 -5.24
CA SER A 156 4.50 13.25 -3.87
C SER A 156 5.66 14.21 -3.59
N ARG A 157 5.36 15.47 -3.25
CA ARG A 157 6.39 16.47 -2.87
C ARG A 157 7.28 16.04 -1.71
N SER A 158 6.73 15.29 -0.75
CA SER A 158 7.45 14.89 0.47
C SER A 158 8.28 13.62 0.31
N THR A 159 8.12 12.88 -0.80
CA THR A 159 8.74 11.58 -1.00
C THR A 159 9.84 11.65 -2.06
N TYR A 160 9.48 11.69 -3.35
CA TYR A 160 10.43 11.77 -4.49
C TYR A 160 9.96 12.73 -5.60
N GLY A 161 9.04 13.64 -5.28
CA GLY A 161 8.35 14.49 -6.24
C GLY A 161 9.28 15.39 -7.05
N VAL A 162 8.86 15.70 -8.27
CA VAL A 162 9.56 16.65 -9.14
C VAL A 162 9.31 18.08 -8.62
N PHE A 163 10.31 18.66 -7.95
CA PHE A 163 10.21 19.98 -7.31
C PHE A 163 10.28 21.13 -8.33
N GLY A 164 9.23 21.96 -8.38
CA GLY A 164 9.23 23.37 -8.82
C GLY A 164 10.07 23.75 -10.04
N ASP A 165 10.42 25.03 -10.15
CA ASP A 165 11.22 25.56 -11.26
C ASP A 165 12.74 25.34 -11.07
N THR A 166 13.16 24.82 -9.91
CA THR A 166 14.56 24.64 -9.52
C THR A 166 15.17 23.29 -9.92
N ALA A 167 14.41 22.46 -10.64
CA ALA A 167 14.92 21.35 -11.44
C ALA A 167 15.82 20.34 -10.70
N LEU A 168 15.71 20.09 -9.39
CA LEU A 168 16.47 19.03 -8.72
C LEU A 168 15.53 17.99 -8.11
N VAL A 169 15.57 16.76 -8.61
CA VAL A 169 14.72 15.65 -8.19
C VAL A 169 15.56 14.52 -7.63
N ARG A 170 15.21 14.02 -6.44
CA ARG A 170 15.87 12.85 -5.88
C ARG A 170 15.44 11.60 -6.63
N MET A 171 16.38 10.96 -7.32
CA MET A 171 16.11 9.82 -8.19
C MET A 171 16.95 8.60 -7.82
N ILE A 172 16.43 7.46 -8.25
CA ILE A 172 17.14 6.17 -8.24
C ILE A 172 18.40 6.32 -9.12
N PRO A 173 19.57 5.85 -8.67
CA PRO A 173 20.79 5.88 -9.48
C PRO A 173 20.55 5.29 -10.88
N PRO A 174 21.14 5.86 -11.95
CA PRO A 174 20.82 5.47 -13.33
C PRO A 174 20.92 3.96 -13.62
N ASP A 175 21.92 3.31 -13.05
CA ASP A 175 22.24 1.89 -13.26
C ASP A 175 21.59 0.94 -12.24
N SER A 176 20.90 1.49 -11.23
CA SER A 176 20.15 0.72 -10.25
C SER A 176 18.78 0.35 -10.80
N THR A 177 18.37 -0.91 -10.64
CA THR A 177 16.99 -1.34 -10.90
C THR A 177 16.09 -1.01 -9.72
N VAL A 178 14.79 -0.86 -9.94
CA VAL A 178 13.79 -0.66 -8.90
C VAL A 178 12.49 -1.33 -9.33
N GLN A 179 11.86 -2.05 -8.40
CA GLN A 179 10.52 -2.59 -8.60
C GLN A 179 9.47 -1.56 -8.16
N LEU A 180 8.43 -1.39 -8.98
CA LEU A 180 7.38 -0.39 -8.82
C LEU A 180 5.99 -1.04 -8.77
N ILE A 181 5.08 -0.49 -8.00
CA ILE A 181 3.67 -0.92 -7.93
C ILE A 181 2.74 0.31 -7.93
N ALA A 182 1.60 0.23 -8.61
CA ALA A 182 0.56 1.25 -8.47
C ALA A 182 -0.25 1.00 -7.20
N ALA A 183 -0.60 2.06 -6.45
CA ALA A 183 -1.42 1.90 -5.25
C ALA A 183 -2.79 1.26 -5.55
N ASP A 184 -3.33 1.47 -6.76
CA ASP A 184 -4.56 0.83 -7.21
C ASP A 184 -4.43 -0.70 -7.32
N ASP A 185 -3.28 -1.20 -7.79
CA ASP A 185 -3.00 -2.63 -7.91
C ASP A 185 -2.85 -3.31 -6.54
N ILE A 186 -2.39 -2.59 -5.51
CA ILE A 186 -2.40 -3.09 -4.13
C ILE A 186 -3.84 -3.37 -3.68
N GLY A 187 -4.76 -2.45 -4.00
CA GLY A 187 -6.18 -2.64 -3.74
C GLY A 187 -6.78 -3.81 -4.51
N ALA A 188 -6.36 -4.01 -5.76
CA ALA A 188 -6.76 -5.15 -6.57
C ALA A 188 -6.30 -6.48 -5.94
N PHE A 189 -5.03 -6.58 -5.50
CA PHE A 189 -4.53 -7.77 -4.80
C PHE A 189 -5.23 -8.01 -3.46
N ALA A 190 -5.56 -6.95 -2.72
CA ALA A 190 -6.32 -7.08 -1.47
C ALA A 190 -7.74 -7.63 -1.73
N ALA A 191 -8.43 -7.12 -2.75
CA ALA A 191 -9.74 -7.63 -3.15
C ALA A 191 -9.65 -9.08 -3.67
N LEU A 192 -8.62 -9.43 -4.43
CA LEU A 192 -8.36 -10.81 -4.86
C LEU A 192 -8.16 -11.75 -3.68
N ALA A 193 -7.45 -11.31 -2.63
CA ALA A 193 -7.25 -12.11 -1.43
C ALA A 193 -8.59 -12.47 -0.75
N PHE A 194 -9.50 -11.51 -0.59
CA PHE A 194 -10.82 -11.78 -0.01
C PHE A 194 -11.75 -12.57 -0.93
N THR A 195 -11.71 -12.29 -2.24
CA THR A 195 -12.63 -12.92 -3.21
C THR A 195 -12.19 -14.31 -3.65
N ARG A 196 -10.93 -14.68 -3.40
CA ARG A 196 -10.34 -15.99 -3.72
C ARG A 196 -9.57 -16.56 -2.52
N PRO A 197 -10.23 -16.79 -1.37
CA PRO A 197 -9.54 -17.20 -0.14
C PRO A 197 -8.77 -18.52 -0.31
N ASP A 198 -9.25 -19.46 -1.13
CA ASP A 198 -8.57 -20.72 -1.42
C ASP A 198 -7.20 -20.55 -2.10
N GLU A 199 -6.97 -19.42 -2.78
CA GLU A 199 -5.70 -19.10 -3.43
C GLU A 199 -4.76 -18.26 -2.54
N TYR A 200 -5.31 -17.52 -1.56
CA TYR A 200 -4.59 -16.46 -0.84
C TYR A 200 -4.45 -16.69 0.67
N LEU A 201 -5.26 -17.55 1.29
CA LEU A 201 -5.11 -17.82 2.72
C LEU A 201 -3.74 -18.47 3.01
N GLY A 202 -3.03 -17.91 3.99
CA GLY A 202 -1.71 -18.35 4.43
C GLY A 202 -0.55 -17.94 3.53
N ILE A 203 -0.79 -17.16 2.47
CA ILE A 203 0.29 -16.70 1.59
C ILE A 203 0.81 -15.31 1.97
N GLU A 204 2.10 -15.11 1.71
CA GLU A 204 2.80 -13.84 1.86
C GLU A 204 3.40 -13.51 0.49
N LEU A 205 3.05 -12.36 -0.08
CA LEU A 205 3.40 -12.00 -1.45
C LEU A 205 4.06 -10.64 -1.53
N GLU A 206 5.28 -10.60 -2.08
CA GLU A 206 5.86 -9.36 -2.58
C GLU A 206 5.17 -8.97 -3.90
N ILE A 207 4.68 -7.73 -4.00
CA ILE A 207 3.87 -7.28 -5.14
C ILE A 207 4.51 -6.09 -5.85
N ALA A 208 4.78 -6.28 -7.15
CA ALA A 208 5.29 -5.28 -8.09
C ALA A 208 4.59 -5.42 -9.44
N GLY A 209 4.40 -4.30 -10.14
CA GLY A 209 3.84 -4.24 -11.50
C GLY A 209 4.86 -3.98 -12.59
N ASP A 210 6.00 -3.37 -12.25
CA ASP A 210 7.09 -3.08 -13.18
C ASP A 210 8.46 -3.14 -12.52
N GLU A 211 9.52 -3.26 -13.34
CA GLU A 211 10.91 -3.16 -12.92
C GLU A 211 11.72 -2.37 -13.95
N LEU A 212 12.32 -1.27 -13.51
CA LEU A 212 13.03 -0.33 -14.38
C LEU A 212 14.38 0.04 -13.80
N THR A 213 15.33 0.43 -14.67
CA THR A 213 16.51 1.15 -14.21
C THR A 213 16.16 2.59 -13.85
N GLY A 214 16.94 3.23 -12.97
CA GLY A 214 16.77 4.64 -12.63
C GLY A 214 16.82 5.55 -13.86
N ALA A 215 17.64 5.19 -14.87
CA ALA A 215 17.69 5.90 -16.16
C ALA A 215 16.35 5.80 -16.93
N ARG A 216 15.77 4.59 -17.03
CA ARG A 216 14.49 4.38 -17.73
C ARG A 216 13.33 5.06 -17.00
N LEU A 217 13.29 4.96 -15.67
CA LEU A 217 12.31 5.64 -14.84
C LEU A 217 12.40 7.18 -15.03
N THR A 218 13.60 7.74 -14.96
CA THR A 218 13.82 9.18 -15.18
C THR A 218 13.35 9.63 -16.57
N ALA A 219 13.70 8.87 -17.61
CA ALA A 219 13.27 9.18 -18.98
C ALA A 219 11.74 9.13 -19.15
N ALA A 220 11.07 8.15 -18.54
CA ALA A 220 9.61 8.04 -18.55
C ALA A 220 8.95 9.24 -17.87
N LEU A 221 9.45 9.66 -16.71
CA LEU A 221 8.93 10.82 -15.98
C LEU A 221 9.13 12.14 -16.75
N ARG A 222 10.31 12.35 -17.36
CA ARG A 222 10.56 13.52 -18.22
C ARG A 222 9.59 13.59 -19.40
N THR A 223 9.38 12.45 -20.05
CA THR A 223 8.43 12.33 -21.16
C THR A 223 7.00 12.64 -20.72
N ALA A 224 6.56 12.08 -19.59
CA ALA A 224 5.23 12.29 -19.03
C ALA A 224 4.96 13.78 -18.67
N LEU A 225 5.98 14.44 -18.12
CA LEU A 225 5.90 15.85 -17.73
C LEU A 225 6.11 16.81 -18.90
N GLY A 226 6.68 16.36 -20.02
CA GLY A 226 7.03 17.23 -21.15
C GLY A 226 8.12 18.24 -20.83
N ARG A 227 8.94 17.99 -19.79
CA ARG A 227 10.05 18.86 -19.38
C ARG A 227 11.22 18.04 -18.86
N ASP A 228 12.40 18.62 -18.97
CA ASP A 228 13.61 18.10 -18.33
C ASP A 228 13.70 18.58 -16.87
N PHE A 229 14.45 17.83 -16.06
CA PHE A 229 14.80 18.17 -14.68
C PHE A 229 16.16 17.54 -14.35
N ARG A 230 16.97 18.24 -13.55
CA ARG A 230 18.21 17.69 -13.00
C ARG A 230 17.86 16.70 -11.90
N THR A 231 18.71 15.71 -11.74
CA THR A 231 18.52 14.63 -10.77
C THR A 231 19.67 14.65 -9.77
N ASP A 232 19.34 14.42 -8.50
CA ASP A 232 20.31 14.09 -7.46
C ASP A 232 20.08 12.63 -7.07
N PRO A 233 21.12 11.79 -6.92
CA PRO A 233 20.93 10.45 -6.37
C PRO A 233 20.31 10.54 -4.97
N ILE A 234 19.40 9.63 -4.65
CA ILE A 234 18.93 9.49 -3.26
C ILE A 234 20.16 9.18 -2.38
N PRO A 235 20.49 10.02 -1.35
CA PRO A 235 21.78 9.98 -0.64
C PRO A 235 22.08 8.67 0.10
N THR A 236 21.06 7.85 0.33
CA THR A 236 21.20 6.52 0.88
C THR A 236 20.25 5.65 0.07
N PRO A 237 20.72 4.99 -1.01
CA PRO A 237 19.88 4.01 -1.65
C PRO A 237 19.55 2.98 -0.59
N VAL A 238 18.27 2.68 -0.43
CA VAL A 238 17.82 1.54 0.33
C VAL A 238 18.41 0.31 -0.39
N ARG A 239 19.64 -0.07 -0.07
CA ARG A 239 20.33 -1.21 -0.66
C ARG A 239 20.22 -2.33 0.33
N VAL A 240 19.21 -3.15 0.14
CA VAL A 240 19.03 -4.38 0.89
C VAL A 240 19.71 -5.50 0.13
N GLY A 241 20.75 -6.10 0.73
CA GLY A 241 21.48 -7.22 0.15
C GLY A 241 22.56 -6.87 -0.90
N ALA A 242 23.05 -7.90 -1.59
CA ALA A 242 24.06 -7.78 -2.64
C ALA A 242 23.40 -7.48 -4.00
N GLY A 243 23.90 -6.48 -4.74
CA GLY A 243 23.44 -6.16 -6.09
C GLY A 243 23.21 -4.66 -6.34
N THR A 244 22.59 -4.35 -7.47
CA THR A 244 22.28 -2.99 -7.93
C THR A 244 20.82 -2.57 -7.69
N SER A 245 19.95 -3.47 -7.20
CA SER A 245 18.54 -3.21 -6.94
C SER A 245 18.36 -2.21 -5.79
N PHE A 246 17.66 -1.12 -6.07
CA PHE A 246 17.12 -0.20 -5.09
C PHE A 246 15.89 -0.83 -4.44
N GLY A 247 15.89 -0.86 -3.10
CA GLY A 247 14.93 -1.59 -2.28
C GLY A 247 15.31 -3.05 -2.06
N GLY A 248 16.08 -3.68 -2.96
CA GLY A 248 16.35 -5.13 -2.87
C GLY A 248 15.07 -5.97 -2.93
N TRP A 249 14.04 -5.45 -3.60
CA TRP A 249 12.77 -6.13 -3.82
C TRP A 249 12.87 -7.25 -4.85
N GLN A 250 12.10 -8.33 -4.65
CA GLN A 250 12.23 -9.59 -5.37
C GLN A 250 10.88 -10.17 -5.84
N ALA A 251 9.90 -9.32 -6.12
CA ALA A 251 8.60 -9.76 -6.60
C ALA A 251 8.69 -10.47 -7.98
N ASP A 252 8.00 -11.60 -8.14
CA ASP A 252 7.85 -12.31 -9.41
C ASP A 252 6.73 -11.66 -10.25
N ILE A 253 7.08 -10.59 -10.98
CA ILE A 253 6.13 -9.82 -11.81
C ILE A 253 5.40 -10.71 -12.83
N PRO A 254 6.07 -11.63 -13.58
CA PRO A 254 5.37 -12.57 -14.45
C PRO A 254 4.30 -13.41 -13.73
N ALA A 255 4.57 -13.92 -12.53
CA ALA A 255 3.57 -14.66 -11.74
C ALA A 255 2.44 -13.76 -11.26
N LEU A 256 2.75 -12.55 -10.80
CA LEU A 256 1.75 -11.57 -10.38
C LEU A 256 0.83 -11.18 -11.53
N ARG A 257 1.37 -11.00 -12.74
CA ARG A 257 0.57 -10.69 -13.94
C ARG A 257 -0.33 -11.86 -14.37
N ARG A 258 0.06 -13.11 -14.09
CA ARG A 258 -0.83 -14.28 -14.27
C ARG A 258 -1.99 -14.27 -13.28
N ARG A 259 -1.76 -13.84 -12.04
CA ARG A 259 -2.81 -13.70 -11.01
C ARG A 259 -3.75 -12.52 -11.30
N TYR A 260 -3.17 -11.40 -11.72
CA TYR A 260 -3.89 -10.17 -12.05
C TYR A 260 -3.42 -9.63 -13.41
N PRO A 261 -4.11 -9.97 -14.51
CA PRO A 261 -3.74 -9.50 -15.85
C PRO A 261 -3.82 -7.97 -16.04
N GLY A 262 -4.53 -7.27 -15.16
CA GLY A 262 -4.65 -5.81 -15.15
C GLY A 262 -3.46 -5.07 -14.51
N LEU A 263 -2.47 -5.80 -13.99
CA LEU A 263 -1.30 -5.28 -13.28
C LEU A 263 -0.57 -4.22 -14.11
N MET A 264 -0.46 -3.01 -13.58
CA MET A 264 0.04 -1.85 -14.31
C MET A 264 1.56 -1.86 -14.40
N THR A 265 2.07 -1.58 -15.60
CA THR A 265 3.43 -1.05 -15.78
C THR A 265 3.47 0.43 -15.44
N LEU A 266 4.65 1.03 -15.34
CA LEU A 266 4.77 2.48 -15.17
C LEU A 266 4.07 3.23 -16.30
N ASP A 267 4.24 2.79 -17.54
CA ASP A 267 3.60 3.40 -18.71
C ASP A 267 2.07 3.34 -18.61
N THR A 268 1.53 2.20 -18.20
CA THR A 268 0.08 2.03 -18.02
C THR A 268 -0.44 2.94 -16.90
N TRP A 269 0.28 3.05 -15.79
CA TRP A 269 -0.07 3.95 -14.69
C TRP A 269 -0.04 5.42 -15.13
N LEU A 270 1.00 5.82 -15.88
CA LEU A 270 1.10 7.18 -16.45
C LEU A 270 -0.09 7.51 -17.36
N GLU A 271 -0.54 6.55 -18.17
CA GLU A 271 -1.71 6.69 -19.04
C GLU A 271 -3.04 6.75 -18.27
N ARG A 272 -3.14 6.03 -17.14
CA ARG A 272 -4.35 5.95 -16.30
C ARG A 272 -4.41 6.99 -15.19
N GLY A 273 -3.89 8.18 -15.45
CA GLY A 273 -3.99 9.33 -14.54
C GLY A 273 -2.72 9.63 -13.75
N GLY A 274 -1.69 8.78 -13.80
CA GLY A 274 -0.39 9.07 -13.19
C GLY A 274 0.24 10.36 -13.73
N ARG A 275 0.07 10.66 -15.03
CA ARG A 275 0.48 11.94 -15.63
C ARG A 275 -0.18 13.15 -14.97
N ASP A 276 -1.46 13.06 -14.65
CA ASP A 276 -2.20 14.16 -14.05
C ASP A 276 -1.77 14.37 -12.60
N GLN A 277 -1.52 13.28 -11.86
CA GLN A 277 -0.94 13.34 -10.52
C GLN A 277 0.44 14.01 -10.51
N LEU A 278 1.31 13.65 -11.45
CA LEU A 278 2.63 14.27 -11.60
C LEU A 278 2.53 15.77 -11.92
N ARG A 279 1.59 16.17 -12.79
CA ARG A 279 1.36 17.57 -13.18
C ARG A 279 0.69 18.41 -12.10
N ALA A 280 -0.07 17.78 -11.20
CA ALA A 280 -0.71 18.44 -10.08
C ALA A 280 0.30 18.97 -9.03
N ILE A 281 1.53 18.45 -9.03
CA ILE A 281 2.65 19.03 -8.30
C ILE A 281 3.09 20.32 -9.01
N ARG A 282 2.38 21.43 -8.76
CA ARG A 282 2.82 22.76 -9.19
C ARG A 282 4.10 23.18 -8.43
N PRO A 283 4.88 24.16 -8.91
CA PRO A 283 5.88 24.83 -8.08
C PRO A 283 5.28 25.35 -6.76
#